data_AF-A0A918P598-F1
#
_entry.id   AF-A0A918P598-F1
#
_cell.length_a   1.000
_cell.length_b   1.000
_cell.length_c   1.000
_cell.angle_alpha   90.00
_cell.angle_beta   90.00
_cell.angle_gamma   90.00
#
_symmetry.space_group_name_H-M   'P 1'
#
loop_
_entity.id
_entity.type
_entity.pdbx_description
1 polymer ?
#
loop_
_entity_poly.entity_id
_entity_poly.type
_entity_poly.pdbx_seq_one_letter_code
_entity_poly.pdbx_strand_id
1 'polypeptide(L)'
;MSNMIFDQEGLRRQIGRLLLSIQAERSIDLLAVQMVVEQVKELAKTLKGSELLPRTVLYELHTAIKILRAEIPHIKHGRDDVVRTVDEIELAFDLILRGECHESRVPGVPRIV
;
A
#
# COMPACT_ATOMS: atom_id res chain seq x y z
N MET A 1 -3.17 22.35 -15.56
CA MET A 1 -3.77 21.12 -14.99
C MET A 1 -2.92 19.96 -15.45
N SER A 2 -1.86 19.64 -14.71
CA SER A 2 -0.91 18.60 -15.12
C SER A 2 -1.53 17.23 -14.86
N ASN A 3 -1.97 16.58 -15.93
CA ASN A 3 -2.22 15.14 -15.97
C ASN A 3 -0.88 14.43 -15.72
N MET A 4 -0.47 14.31 -14.46
CA MET A 4 0.46 13.24 -14.08
C MET A 4 -0.35 11.94 -14.17
N ILE A 5 -0.18 11.24 -15.28
CA ILE A 5 -0.72 9.89 -15.49
C ILE A 5 0.05 8.97 -14.53
N PHE A 6 -0.37 8.92 -13.27
CA PHE A 6 0.04 7.87 -12.36
C PHE A 6 -0.35 6.53 -12.99
N ASP A 7 0.58 5.57 -13.05
CA ASP A 7 0.35 4.26 -13.65
C ASP A 7 -0.53 3.39 -12.72
N GLN A 8 -1.82 3.75 -12.66
CA GLN A 8 -2.84 3.04 -11.92
C GLN A 8 -2.90 1.56 -12.33
N GLU A 9 -2.67 1.29 -13.61
CA GLU A 9 -2.71 -0.05 -14.17
C GLU A 9 -1.48 -0.88 -13.79
N GLY A 10 -0.31 -0.23 -13.70
CA GLY A 10 0.91 -0.82 -13.14
C GLY A 10 0.74 -1.24 -11.69
N LEU A 11 0.23 -0.35 -10.84
CA LEU A 11 -0.03 -0.64 -9.43
C LEU A 11 -1.02 -1.80 -9.28
N ARG A 12 -2.11 -1.78 -10.04
CA ARG A 12 -3.10 -2.86 -10.09
C ARG A 12 -2.48 -4.22 -10.41
N ARG A 13 -1.67 -4.29 -11.46
CA ARG A 13 -1.00 -5.53 -11.86
C ARG A 13 -0.08 -6.04 -10.77
N GLN A 14 0.65 -5.16 -10.09
CA GLN A 14 1.56 -5.56 -9.01
C GLN A 14 0.81 -6.06 -7.78
N ILE A 15 -0.25 -5.36 -7.37
CA ILE A 15 -1.14 -5.82 -6.31
C ILE A 15 -1.73 -7.19 -6.65
N GLY A 16 -2.25 -7.37 -7.87
CA GLY A 16 -2.81 -8.64 -8.33
C GLY A 16 -1.78 -9.78 -8.28
N ARG A 17 -0.55 -9.52 -8.74
CA ARG A 17 0.54 -10.51 -8.69
C ARG A 17 0.92 -10.89 -7.26
N LEU A 18 0.99 -9.91 -6.36
CA LEU A 18 1.30 -10.13 -4.95
C LEU A 18 0.21 -10.96 -4.25
N LEU A 19 -1.07 -10.67 -4.52
CA LEU A 19 -2.18 -11.44 -3.98
C LEU A 19 -2.17 -12.89 -4.49
N LEU A 20 -1.90 -13.08 -5.79
CA LEU A 20 -1.79 -14.41 -6.38
C LEU A 20 -0.66 -15.23 -5.77
N SER A 21 0.53 -14.65 -5.58
CA SER A 21 1.65 -15.39 -4.97
C SER A 21 1.32 -15.84 -3.54
N ILE A 22 0.69 -14.97 -2.75
CA ILE A 22 0.33 -15.29 -1.37
C ILE A 22 -0.77 -16.36 -1.31
N GLN A 23 -1.77 -16.28 -2.19
CA GLN A 23 -2.87 -17.25 -2.21
C GLN A 23 -2.44 -18.62 -2.76
N ALA A 24 -1.66 -18.65 -3.84
CA ALA A 24 -1.28 -19.86 -4.54
C ALA A 24 -0.11 -20.59 -3.89
N GLU A 25 0.94 -19.86 -3.52
CA GLU A 25 2.20 -20.45 -3.07
C GLU A 25 2.37 -20.42 -1.55
N ARG A 26 1.51 -19.66 -0.84
CA ARG A 26 1.65 -19.38 0.61
C ARG A 26 3.05 -18.86 0.97
N SER A 27 3.71 -18.27 -0.02
CA SER A 27 5.05 -17.71 0.01
C SER A 27 4.93 -16.19 -0.24
N ILE A 28 5.94 -15.45 0.18
CA ILE A 28 6.00 -14.01 -0.05
C ILE A 28 7.21 -13.71 -0.90
N ASP A 29 6.93 -13.10 -2.05
CA ASP A 29 7.96 -12.42 -2.83
C ASP A 29 8.21 -11.05 -2.19
N LEU A 30 9.26 -10.98 -1.37
CA LEU A 30 9.68 -9.76 -0.69
C LEU A 30 10.03 -8.62 -1.67
N LEU A 31 10.49 -8.95 -2.88
CA LEU A 31 10.77 -7.94 -3.90
C LEU A 31 9.47 -7.36 -4.46
N ALA A 32 8.49 -8.20 -4.79
CA ALA A 32 7.18 -7.75 -5.24
C ALA A 32 6.48 -6.89 -4.17
N VAL A 33 6.58 -7.30 -2.91
CA VAL A 33 6.15 -6.54 -1.75
C VAL A 33 6.78 -5.14 -1.72
N GLN A 34 8.10 -5.07 -1.82
CA GLN A 34 8.80 -3.80 -1.70
C GLN A 34 8.48 -2.85 -2.86
N MET A 35 8.27 -3.40 -4.05
CA MET A 35 7.80 -2.61 -5.20
C MET A 35 6.41 -2.02 -4.96
N VAL A 36 5.47 -2.79 -4.39
CA VAL A 36 4.13 -2.28 -4.05
C VAL A 36 4.22 -1.18 -3.00
N VAL A 37 5.02 -1.37 -1.95
CA VAL A 37 5.23 -0.36 -0.90
C VAL A 37 5.73 0.96 -1.49
N GLU A 38 6.77 0.92 -2.32
CA GLU A 38 7.31 2.13 -2.93
C GLU A 38 6.31 2.80 -3.88
N GLN A 39 5.53 2.04 -4.64
CA GLN A 39 4.48 2.62 -5.49
C GLN A 39 3.36 3.29 -4.69
N VAL A 40 2.96 2.72 -3.56
CA VAL A 40 1.93 3.33 -2.70
C VAL A 40 2.49 4.57 -1.99
N LYS A 41 3.78 4.60 -1.63
CA LYS A 41 4.46 5.81 -1.12
C LYS A 41 4.48 6.92 -2.17
N GLU A 42 4.82 6.61 -3.41
CA GLU A 42 4.80 7.57 -4.52
C GLU A 42 3.38 8.04 -4.84
N LEU A 43 2.38 7.16 -4.71
CA LEU A 43 0.97 7.54 -4.80
C LEU A 43 0.59 8.55 -3.70
N ALA A 44 1.04 8.34 -2.47
CA ALA A 44 0.83 9.29 -1.36
C ALA A 44 1.47 10.66 -1.62
N LYS A 45 2.68 10.69 -2.19
CA LYS A 45 3.33 11.95 -2.60
C LYS A 45 2.54 12.65 -3.71
N THR A 46 2.11 11.90 -4.71
CA THR A 46 1.38 12.43 -5.88
C THR A 46 0.01 12.99 -5.48
N LEU A 47 -0.67 12.33 -4.55
CA LEU A 47 -2.01 12.73 -4.08
C LEU A 47 -1.98 13.72 -2.91
N LYS A 48 -0.79 14.10 -2.42
CA LYS A 48 -0.65 15.05 -1.31
C LYS A 48 -1.32 16.37 -1.67
N GLY A 49 -2.23 16.82 -0.81
CA GLY A 49 -3.00 18.05 -1.02
C GLY A 49 -4.02 18.01 -2.15
N SER A 50 -4.28 16.84 -2.77
CA SER A 50 -5.36 16.68 -3.73
C SER A 50 -6.69 16.46 -3.00
N GLU A 51 -7.71 17.26 -3.34
CA GLU A 51 -9.08 17.06 -2.84
C GLU A 51 -9.81 15.89 -3.52
N LEU A 52 -9.40 15.56 -4.76
CA LEU A 52 -9.98 14.48 -5.55
C LEU A 52 -9.04 13.27 -5.53
N LEU A 53 -9.53 12.16 -4.97
CA LEU A 53 -8.79 10.91 -4.89
C LEU A 53 -9.39 9.87 -5.86
N PRO A 54 -8.55 9.04 -6.52
CA PRO A 54 -9.01 8.01 -7.44
C PRO A 54 -9.64 6.84 -6.66
N ARG A 55 -10.97 6.88 -6.48
CA ARG A 55 -11.75 5.93 -5.68
C ARG A 55 -11.46 4.46 -6.03
N THR A 56 -11.32 4.12 -7.30
CA THR A 56 -11.15 2.74 -7.74
C THR A 56 -9.81 2.15 -7.26
N VAL A 57 -8.73 2.92 -7.37
CA VAL A 57 -7.39 2.51 -6.92
C VAL A 57 -7.36 2.39 -5.40
N LEU A 58 -7.96 3.35 -4.68
CA LEU A 58 -8.08 3.28 -3.23
C LEU A 58 -8.88 2.06 -2.76
N TYR A 59 -9.97 1.74 -3.46
CA TYR A 59 -10.79 0.58 -3.14
C TYR A 59 -10.02 -0.73 -3.31
N GLU A 60 -9.25 -0.86 -4.39
CA GLU A 60 -8.42 -2.04 -4.64
C GLU A 60 -7.28 -2.16 -3.64
N LEU A 61 -6.62 -1.05 -3.32
CA LEU A 61 -5.56 -1.03 -2.31
C LEU A 61 -6.10 -1.46 -0.94
N HIS A 62 -7.24 -0.91 -0.53
CA HIS A 62 -7.92 -1.31 0.70
C HIS A 62 -8.37 -2.78 0.68
N THR A 63 -8.86 -3.27 -0.46
CA THR A 63 -9.23 -4.69 -0.62
C THR A 63 -8.00 -5.58 -0.51
N ALA A 64 -6.88 -5.19 -1.12
CA ALA A 64 -5.62 -5.91 -1.03
C ALA A 64 -5.11 -5.98 0.41
N ILE A 65 -5.11 -4.85 1.15
CA ILE A 65 -4.74 -4.83 2.58
C ILE A 65 -5.58 -5.83 3.37
N LYS A 66 -6.91 -5.87 3.15
CA LYS A 66 -7.80 -6.80 3.84
C LYS A 66 -7.51 -8.26 3.51
N ILE A 67 -7.27 -8.58 2.23
CA ILE A 67 -6.91 -9.95 1.82
C ILE A 67 -5.58 -10.33 2.46
N LEU A 68 -4.56 -9.48 2.37
CA LEU A 68 -3.25 -9.74 2.97
C LEU A 68 -3.38 -10.00 4.48
N ARG A 69 -4.14 -9.17 5.21
CA ARG A 69 -4.44 -9.37 6.65
C ARG A 69 -5.07 -10.73 6.93
N ALA A 70 -6.04 -11.14 6.10
CA ALA A 70 -6.71 -12.42 6.25
C ALA A 70 -5.79 -13.61 5.96
N GLU A 71 -4.80 -13.44 5.08
CA GLU A 71 -3.86 -14.49 4.71
C GLU A 71 -2.67 -14.63 5.68
N ILE A 72 -2.32 -13.58 6.44
CA ILE A 72 -1.21 -13.59 7.43
C ILE A 72 -1.21 -14.82 8.35
N PRO A 73 -2.34 -15.26 8.95
CA PRO A 73 -2.35 -16.45 9.83
C PRO A 73 -2.01 -17.76 9.11
N HIS A 74 -2.14 -17.80 7.78
CA HIS A 74 -1.95 -18.99 6.96
C HIS A 74 -0.55 -19.05 6.32
N ILE A 75 0.29 -18.04 6.56
CA ILE A 75 1.65 -17.94 6.05
C ILE A 75 2.59 -18.76 6.93
N LYS A 76 3.32 -19.69 6.31
CA LYS A 76 4.24 -20.61 7.01
C LYS A 76 5.62 -20.01 7.28
N HIS A 77 6.08 -19.08 6.44
CA HIS A 77 7.42 -18.49 6.52
C HIS A 77 7.37 -16.98 6.26
N GLY A 78 8.19 -16.21 6.97
CA GLY A 78 8.29 -14.75 6.77
C GLY A 78 7.06 -13.97 7.25
N ARG A 79 6.21 -14.56 8.10
CA ARG A 79 4.97 -13.94 8.62
C ARG A 79 5.20 -12.53 9.16
N ASP A 80 6.24 -12.33 9.96
CA ASP A 80 6.54 -11.02 10.58
C ASP A 80 6.92 -9.97 9.53
N ASP A 81 7.56 -10.38 8.43
CA ASP A 81 7.90 -9.47 7.32
C ASP A 81 6.64 -9.09 6.53
N VAL A 82 5.69 -10.01 6.37
CA VAL A 82 4.37 -9.69 5.80
C VAL A 82 3.59 -8.75 6.68
N VAL A 83 3.56 -9.01 8.00
CA VAL A 83 2.87 -8.14 8.95
C VAL A 83 3.41 -6.72 8.83
N ARG A 84 4.75 -6.56 8.90
CA ARG A 84 5.40 -5.26 8.74
C ARG A 84 5.08 -4.60 7.40
N THR A 85 5.09 -5.37 6.32
CA THR A 85 4.75 -4.89 4.97
C THR A 85 3.32 -4.38 4.90
N VAL A 86 2.37 -5.16 5.40
CA VAL A 86 0.94 -4.81 5.38
C VAL A 86 0.72 -3.56 6.22
N ASP A 87 1.38 -3.46 7.37
CA ASP A 87 1.35 -2.26 8.21
C ASP A 87 1.92 -1.04 7.47
N GLU A 88 2.99 -1.19 6.68
CA GLU A 88 3.54 -0.10 5.85
C GLU A 88 2.59 0.33 4.73
N ILE A 89 1.96 -0.62 4.02
CA ILE A 89 0.99 -0.32 2.96
C ILE A 89 -0.25 0.37 3.56
N GLU A 90 -0.71 -0.09 4.72
CA GLU A 90 -1.86 0.47 5.44
C GLU A 90 -1.55 1.89 5.94
N LEU A 91 -0.36 2.12 6.49
CA LEU A 91 0.10 3.46 6.85
C LEU A 91 0.11 4.40 5.64
N ALA A 92 0.63 3.94 4.51
CA ALA A 92 0.69 4.72 3.28
C ALA A 92 -0.73 5.06 2.76
N PHE A 93 -1.65 4.10 2.82
CA PHE A 93 -3.06 4.30 2.49
C PHE A 93 -3.72 5.34 3.40
N ASP A 94 -3.52 5.25 4.70
CA ASP A 94 -4.06 6.22 5.66
C ASP A 94 -3.52 7.64 5.43
N LEU A 95 -2.24 7.76 5.08
CA LEU A 95 -1.64 9.04 4.73
C LEU A 95 -2.29 9.63 3.47
N ILE A 96 -2.55 8.82 2.44
CA ILE A 96 -3.29 9.26 1.24
C ILE A 96 -4.66 9.82 1.62
N LEU A 97 -5.41 9.11 2.46
CA LEU A 97 -6.74 9.56 2.89
C LEU A 97 -6.71 10.88 3.67
N ARG A 98 -5.62 11.16 4.37
CA ARG A 98 -5.39 12.42 5.10
C ARG A 98 -4.82 13.54 4.21
N GLY A 99 -4.56 13.26 2.93
CA GLY A 99 -3.92 14.21 2.02
C GLY A 99 -2.43 14.43 2.34
N GLU A 100 -1.80 13.47 3.00
CA GLU A 100 -0.43 13.52 3.49
C GLU A 100 0.48 12.49 2.80
N CYS A 101 1.79 12.60 3.06
CA CYS A 101 2.77 11.61 2.63
C CYS A 101 3.75 11.28 3.77
N HIS A 102 4.63 10.31 3.54
CA HIS A 102 5.59 9.84 4.54
C HIS A 102 6.54 10.95 5.01
N GLU A 103 6.84 11.92 4.15
CA GLU A 103 7.67 13.09 4.48
C GLU A 103 6.93 14.11 5.36
N SER A 104 5.59 14.07 5.40
CA SER A 104 4.79 14.91 6.32
C SER A 104 4.88 14.43 7.77
N ARG A 105 5.40 13.23 8.01
CA ARG A 105 5.53 12.65 9.35
C ARG A 105 6.90 13.01 9.93
N VAL A 106 6.91 13.86 10.95
CA VAL A 106 8.13 14.13 11.74
C VAL A 106 8.21 13.08 12.87
N PRO A 107 9.24 12.22 12.90
CA PRO A 107 9.41 11.26 13.98
C PRO A 107 9.51 11.97 15.34
N GLY A 108 8.80 11.48 16.35
CA GLY A 108 8.85 12.01 17.71
C GLY A 108 7.87 13.17 18.00
N VAL A 109 7.09 13.64 17.03
CA VAL A 109 6.04 14.63 17.26
C VAL A 109 4.68 13.92 17.36
N PRO A 110 4.10 13.75 18.56
CA PRO A 110 2.75 13.23 18.68
C PRO A 110 1.76 14.20 18.03
N ARG A 111 0.84 13.67 17.23
CA ARG A 111 -0.26 14.46 16.67
C ARG A 111 -1.49 14.27 17.53
N ILE A 112 -2.03 15.38 18.02
CA ILE A 112 -3.34 15.44 18.66
C ILE A 112 -4.36 15.38 17.52
N VAL A 113 -5.23 14.38 17.55
CA VAL A 113 -6.37 14.21 16.64
C VAL A 113 -7.60 14.82 17.27
#